data_AF-A0A3Q7IIP0-F1
#
_entry.id   AF-A0A3Q7IIP0-F1
#
_cell.length_a   1.000
_cell.length_b   1.000
_cell.length_c   1.000
_cell.angle_alpha   90.00
_cell.angle_beta   90.00
_cell.angle_gamma   90.00
#
_symmetry.space_group_name_H-M   'P 1'
#
loop_
_entity.id
_entity.type
_entity.pdbx_description
1 polymer ?
#
loop_
_entity_poly.entity_id
_entity_poly.type
_entity_poly.pdbx_seq_one_letter_code
_entity_poly.pdbx_strand_id
1 'polypeptide(L)'
;MNTFINNEEFNKKKVIFIMGATGEIEPDSNFTAEDFCLQAIVYMEKIMKTQRVPIIVGGSNSYIEKLVEDPVFTFKYKYDCCFIWIDVEQSVLNRRVDMRVDQLVKVGLVDEVRQIFIPDADYTKGIRPSIGVPEWTDI
;
A
#
# COMPACT_ATOMS: atom_id res chain seq x y z
N MET A 1 -17.72 -14.34 -9.52
CA MET A 1 -16.46 -14.84 -8.91
C MET A 1 -15.72 -15.62 -9.98
N ASN A 2 -14.75 -14.99 -10.65
CA ASN A 2 -13.90 -15.66 -11.63
C ASN A 2 -12.46 -15.51 -11.16
N THR A 3 -11.93 -16.56 -10.53
CA THR A 3 -10.51 -16.67 -10.22
C THR A 3 -9.83 -17.14 -11.51
N PHE A 4 -9.16 -16.23 -12.21
CA PHE A 4 -8.33 -16.60 -13.35
C PHE A 4 -7.03 -17.21 -12.82
N ILE A 5 -6.98 -18.55 -12.77
CA ILE A 5 -5.73 -19.29 -12.58
C ILE A 5 -5.17 -19.53 -13.99
N ASN A 6 -4.18 -18.72 -14.39
CA ASN A 6 -3.43 -18.97 -15.61
C ASN A 6 -2.50 -20.18 -15.39
N ASN A 7 -2.84 -21.29 -16.04
CA ASN A 7 -2.04 -22.50 -16.11
C ASN A 7 -1.09 -22.37 -17.31
N GLU A 8 0.11 -21.82 -17.10
CA GLU A 8 1.26 -22.13 -17.96
C GLU A 8 2.52 -22.31 -17.10
N GLU A 9 3.08 -23.50 -17.23
CA GLU A 9 4.12 -24.10 -16.41
C GLU A 9 5.52 -23.65 -16.87
N PHE A 10 6.18 -22.84 -16.04
CA PHE A 10 7.64 -22.72 -15.91
C PHE A 10 7.93 -22.33 -14.46
N ASN A 11 9.08 -22.73 -13.89
CA ASN A 11 9.53 -22.56 -12.49
C ASN A 11 9.44 -21.11 -11.93
N LYS A 12 8.24 -20.57 -11.75
CA LYS A 12 7.98 -19.24 -11.21
C LYS A 12 7.93 -19.30 -9.69
N LYS A 13 8.47 -18.26 -9.04
CA LYS A 13 8.46 -18.16 -7.58
C LYS A 13 7.11 -17.62 -7.11
N LYS A 14 6.49 -18.25 -6.10
CA LYS A 14 5.15 -17.87 -5.61
C LYS A 14 5.17 -16.56 -4.83
N VAL A 15 4.19 -15.69 -5.06
CA VAL A 15 3.95 -14.42 -4.35
C VAL A 15 2.44 -14.27 -4.11
N ILE A 16 2.05 -13.81 -2.91
CA ILE A 16 0.65 -13.51 -2.58
C ILE A 16 0.47 -12.01 -2.41
N PHE A 17 -0.62 -11.46 -2.94
CA PHE A 17 -1.02 -10.07 -2.70
C PHE A 17 -2.24 -10.03 -1.77
N ILE A 18 -2.08 -9.34 -0.65
CA ILE A 18 -3.12 -8.86 0.27
C ILE A 18 -3.02 -7.31 0.24
N MET A 19 -3.89 -6.55 0.90
CA MET A 19 -3.87 -5.08 0.87
C MET A 19 -3.52 -4.43 2.25
N GLY A 20 -2.48 -3.58 2.34
CA GLY A 20 -1.83 -2.86 3.48
C GLY A 20 -0.26 -2.86 3.56
N ALA A 21 0.46 -1.80 3.18
CA ALA A 21 1.95 -1.74 3.24
C ALA A 21 2.45 -0.84 4.39
N THR A 22 3.61 -1.14 4.98
CA THR A 22 4.27 -0.32 6.01
C THR A 22 5.73 -0.09 5.64
N GLY A 23 6.24 1.13 5.82
CA GLY A 23 7.65 1.48 5.57
C GLY A 23 8.10 2.69 6.40
N GLU A 24 9.41 2.81 6.60
CA GLU A 24 10.05 3.98 7.22
C GLU A 24 10.57 4.88 6.10
N ILE A 25 9.84 5.96 5.82
CA ILE A 25 10.20 6.98 4.83
C ILE A 25 10.24 8.32 5.55
N GLU A 26 11.20 9.16 5.20
CA GLU A 26 11.27 10.52 5.73
C GLU A 26 9.98 11.29 5.40
N PRO A 27 9.33 11.94 6.38
CA PRO A 27 8.00 12.52 6.19
C PRO A 27 7.88 13.56 5.06
N ASP A 28 8.97 14.26 4.74
CA ASP A 28 9.00 15.28 3.69
C ASP A 28 9.37 14.73 2.32
N SER A 29 9.85 13.49 2.26
CA SER A 29 10.27 12.86 1.02
C SER A 29 9.08 12.23 0.29
N ASN A 30 8.96 12.52 -1.00
CA ASN A 30 7.97 11.87 -1.84
C ASN A 30 8.31 10.39 -1.99
N PHE A 31 7.28 9.54 -1.87
CA PHE A 31 7.39 8.12 -2.14
C PHE A 31 6.66 7.77 -3.44
N THR A 32 7.41 7.33 -4.43
CA THR A 32 6.88 7.03 -5.77
C THR A 32 6.53 5.55 -5.91
N ALA A 33 5.76 5.23 -6.96
CA ALA A 33 5.49 3.85 -7.33
C ALA A 33 6.78 3.09 -7.73
N GLU A 34 7.79 3.79 -8.25
CA GLU A 34 9.09 3.19 -8.56
C GLU A 34 9.87 2.84 -7.30
N ASP A 35 9.89 3.73 -6.30
CA ASP A 35 10.49 3.46 -4.99
C ASP A 35 9.87 2.21 -4.35
N PHE A 36 8.54 2.12 -4.41
CA PHE A 36 7.82 0.93 -3.96
C PHE A 36 8.29 -0.33 -4.68
N CYS A 37 8.36 -0.32 -6.02
CA CYS A 37 8.76 -1.49 -6.79
C CYS A 37 10.17 -1.95 -6.43
N LEU A 38 11.12 -1.03 -6.35
CA LEU A 38 12.51 -1.33 -5.99
C LEU A 38 12.60 -1.95 -4.59
N GLN A 39 11.94 -1.36 -3.60
CA GLN A 39 11.92 -1.89 -2.24
C GLN A 39 11.22 -3.25 -2.16
N ALA A 40 10.07 -3.39 -2.80
CA ALA A 40 9.29 -4.63 -2.80
C ALA A 40 10.13 -5.80 -3.35
N ILE A 41 10.82 -5.60 -4.48
CA ILE A 41 11.69 -6.61 -5.09
C ILE A 41 12.79 -7.05 -4.11
N VAL A 42 13.47 -6.10 -3.47
CA VAL A 42 14.53 -6.40 -2.49
C VAL A 42 13.98 -7.22 -1.32
N TYR A 43 12.82 -6.85 -0.77
CA TYR A 43 12.23 -7.59 0.34
C TYR A 43 11.74 -8.97 -0.06
N MET A 44 11.13 -9.12 -1.24
CA MET A 44 10.71 -10.41 -1.75
C MET A 44 11.90 -11.36 -1.93
N GLU A 45 13.01 -10.89 -2.49
CA GLU A 45 14.22 -11.70 -2.63
C GLU A 45 14.78 -12.14 -1.28
N LYS A 46 14.79 -11.25 -0.28
CA LYS A 46 15.20 -11.60 1.10
C LYS A 46 14.29 -12.68 1.70
N ILE A 47 12.97 -12.54 1.58
CA ILE A 47 12.00 -13.52 2.09
C ILE A 47 12.18 -14.87 1.40
N MET A 48 12.32 -14.87 0.06
CA MET A 48 12.48 -16.10 -0.72
C MET A 48 13.80 -16.83 -0.41
N LYS A 49 14.88 -16.12 -0.08
CA LYS A 49 16.14 -16.73 0.39
C LYS A 49 15.94 -17.56 1.67
N THR A 50 14.91 -17.25 2.46
CA THR A 50 14.53 -18.01 3.67
C THR A 50 13.53 -19.14 3.40
N GLN A 51 13.30 -19.50 2.12
CA GLN A 51 12.31 -20.50 1.69
C GLN A 51 10.87 -20.18 2.12
N ARG A 52 10.55 -18.88 2.28
CA ARG A 52 9.22 -18.39 2.62
C ARG A 52 8.55 -17.76 1.40
N VAL A 53 7.23 -17.76 1.42
CA VAL A 53 6.40 -17.09 0.40
C VAL A 53 6.24 -15.63 0.80
N PRO A 54 6.69 -14.66 -0.01
CA PRO A 54 6.41 -13.26 0.26
C PRO A 54 4.93 -12.94 0.06
N ILE A 55 4.43 -12.13 0.97
CA ILE A 55 3.07 -11.59 0.93
C ILE A 55 3.20 -10.08 0.88
N ILE A 56 2.82 -9.48 -0.24
CA ILE A 56 2.73 -8.03 -0.38
C ILE A 56 1.36 -7.65 0.13
N VAL A 57 1.31 -6.80 1.14
CA VAL A 57 0.09 -6.24 1.66
C VAL A 57 0.13 -4.77 1.18
N GLY A 58 -0.79 -4.25 0.34
CA GLY A 58 -0.91 -2.80 -0.03
C GLY A 58 -2.32 -2.24 -0.38
N GLY A 59 -2.72 -1.04 0.04
CA GLY A 59 -4.03 -0.45 -0.34
C GLY A 59 -4.02 0.34 -1.67
N SER A 60 -2.84 0.62 -2.21
CA SER A 60 -2.65 1.45 -3.40
C SER A 60 -2.53 0.58 -4.64
N ASN A 61 -3.62 0.46 -5.40
CA ASN A 61 -3.63 -0.33 -6.65
C ASN A 61 -2.59 0.16 -7.66
N SER A 62 -2.35 1.46 -7.76
CA SER A 62 -1.36 2.03 -8.67
C SER A 62 0.06 1.50 -8.45
N TYR A 63 0.43 1.20 -7.19
CA TYR A 63 1.74 0.63 -6.86
C TYR A 63 1.81 -0.85 -7.27
N ILE A 64 0.74 -1.60 -7.05
CA ILE A 64 0.65 -3.01 -7.46
C ILE A 64 0.65 -3.12 -8.99
N GLU A 65 -0.12 -2.28 -9.68
CA GLU A 65 -0.14 -2.19 -11.14
C GLU A 65 1.24 -1.87 -11.69
N LYS A 66 1.92 -0.84 -11.15
CA LYS A 66 3.30 -0.51 -11.55
C LYS A 66 4.25 -1.69 -11.33
N LEU A 67 4.15 -2.41 -10.22
CA LEU A 67 5.01 -3.55 -9.94
C LEU A 67 4.76 -4.73 -10.89
N VAL A 68 3.50 -5.04 -11.15
CA VAL A 68 3.07 -6.25 -11.86
C VAL A 68 3.10 -6.06 -13.38
N GLU A 69 2.66 -4.91 -13.88
CA GLU A 69 2.46 -4.64 -15.31
C GLU A 69 3.66 -3.99 -15.99
N ASP A 70 4.52 -3.28 -15.26
CA ASP A 70 5.63 -2.56 -15.87
C ASP A 70 6.69 -3.54 -16.44
N PRO A 71 6.99 -3.45 -17.76
CA PRO A 71 7.98 -4.30 -18.40
C PRO A 71 9.39 -4.20 -17.79
N VAL A 72 9.75 -3.07 -17.19
CA VAL A 72 11.06 -2.86 -16.55
C VAL A 72 11.32 -3.91 -15.46
N PHE A 73 10.30 -4.25 -14.68
CA PHE A 73 10.44 -5.21 -13.58
C PHE A 73 10.31 -6.67 -14.02
N THR A 74 9.78 -6.93 -15.22
CA THR A 74 9.52 -8.27 -15.79
C THR A 74 8.80 -9.20 -14.80
N PHE A 75 7.92 -8.64 -13.97
CA PHE A 75 7.41 -9.28 -12.76
C PHE A 75 6.65 -10.59 -13.03
N LYS A 76 5.71 -10.55 -13.98
CA LYS A 76 4.90 -11.71 -14.41
C LYS A 76 5.71 -12.89 -14.96
N TYR A 77 6.93 -12.64 -15.42
CA TYR A 77 7.82 -13.68 -15.92
C TYR A 77 8.62 -14.34 -14.78
N LYS A 78 8.90 -13.59 -13.71
CA LYS A 78 9.69 -14.06 -12.55
C LYS A 78 8.84 -14.75 -11.49
N TYR A 79 7.59 -14.31 -11.33
CA TYR A 79 6.75 -14.66 -10.20
C TYR A 79 5.40 -15.24 -10.61
N ASP A 80 4.94 -16.23 -9.85
CA ASP A 80 3.60 -16.78 -9.89
C ASP A 80 2.76 -16.09 -8.83
N CYS A 81 1.73 -15.37 -9.25
CA CYS A 81 1.04 -14.39 -8.41
C CYS A 81 -0.35 -14.89 -8.06
N CYS A 82 -0.67 -14.89 -6.77
CA CYS A 82 -2.02 -15.10 -6.26
C CYS A 82 -2.59 -13.78 -5.71
N PHE A 83 -3.67 -13.29 -6.30
CA PHE A 83 -4.37 -12.08 -5.86
C PHE A 83 -5.57 -12.46 -5.00
N ILE A 84 -5.61 -11.91 -3.78
CA ILE A 84 -6.73 -12.09 -2.85
C ILE A 84 -7.44 -10.75 -2.69
N TRP A 85 -8.66 -10.65 -3.22
CA TRP A 85 -9.52 -9.48 -3.06
C TRP A 85 -10.42 -9.66 -1.84
N ILE A 86 -10.38 -8.71 -0.91
CA ILE A 86 -11.33 -8.64 0.21
C ILE A 86 -12.45 -7.68 -0.17
N ASP A 87 -13.67 -8.20 -0.26
CA ASP A 87 -14.84 -7.42 -0.65
C ASP A 87 -15.86 -7.36 0.50
N VAL A 88 -16.58 -6.26 0.58
CA VAL A 88 -17.59 -6.00 1.60
C VAL A 88 -18.66 -5.06 1.06
N GLU A 89 -19.89 -5.23 1.54
CA GLU A 89 -20.99 -4.35 1.17
C GLU A 89 -20.71 -2.89 1.60
N GLN A 90 -21.07 -1.93 0.73
CA GLN A 90 -20.68 -0.53 0.87
C GLN A 90 -21.21 0.11 2.17
N SER A 91 -22.44 -0.19 2.58
CA SER A 91 -23.00 0.34 3.83
C SER A 91 -22.27 -0.19 5.06
N VAL A 92 -21.86 -1.47 5.06
CA VAL A 92 -21.02 -2.06 6.11
C VAL A 92 -19.63 -1.42 6.13
N LEU A 93 -19.03 -1.17 4.97
CA LEU A 93 -17.74 -0.50 4.87
C LEU A 93 -17.81 0.91 5.44
N ASN A 94 -18.75 1.72 4.97
CA ASN A 94 -18.92 3.10 5.41
C ASN A 94 -19.10 3.18 6.92
N ARG A 95 -19.99 2.35 7.48
CA ARG A 95 -20.19 2.27 8.93
C ARG A 95 -18.90 1.96 9.69
N ARG A 96 -18.06 1.05 9.18
CA ARG A 96 -16.79 0.70 9.82
C ARG A 96 -15.75 1.81 9.69
N VAL A 97 -15.72 2.51 8.56
CA VAL A 97 -14.82 3.66 8.34
C VAL A 97 -15.18 4.78 9.29
N ASP A 98 -16.47 5.15 9.42
CA ASP A 98 -16.94 6.19 10.35
C ASP A 98 -16.54 5.85 11.79
N MET A 99 -16.84 4.63 12.23
CA MET A 99 -16.46 4.16 13.57
C MET A 99 -14.94 4.18 13.79
N ARG A 100 -14.14 3.88 12.77
CA ARG A 100 -12.68 3.94 12.85
C ARG A 100 -12.20 5.37 12.97
N VAL A 101 -12.77 6.32 12.22
CA VAL A 101 -12.40 7.75 12.33
C VAL A 101 -12.73 8.27 13.73
N ASP A 102 -13.89 7.94 14.28
CA ASP A 102 -14.25 8.29 15.67
C ASP A 102 -13.23 7.75 16.68
N GLN A 103 -12.75 6.52 16.47
CA GLN A 103 -11.72 5.92 17.31
C GLN A 103 -10.38 6.62 17.15
N LEU A 104 -9.97 6.95 15.92
CA LEU A 104 -8.72 7.66 15.63
C LEU A 104 -8.68 9.02 16.33
N VAL A 105 -9.77 9.79 16.24
CA VAL A 105 -9.88 11.08 16.95
C VAL A 105 -9.75 10.89 18.47
N LYS A 106 -10.41 9.87 19.04
CA LYS A 106 -10.34 9.57 20.48
C LYS A 106 -8.95 9.16 20.96
N VAL A 107 -8.15 8.50 20.12
CA VAL A 107 -6.78 8.09 20.49
C VAL A 107 -5.74 9.16 20.22
N GLY A 108 -6.13 10.33 19.69
CA GLY A 108 -5.24 11.49 19.56
C GLY A 108 -4.84 11.86 18.12
N LEU A 109 -5.59 11.44 17.10
CA LEU A 109 -5.31 11.82 15.70
C LEU A 109 -5.10 13.33 15.53
N VAL A 110 -5.94 14.15 16.16
CA VAL A 110 -5.84 15.62 16.05
C VAL A 110 -4.54 16.14 16.66
N ASP A 111 -4.09 15.54 17.76
CA ASP A 111 -2.84 15.91 18.41
C ASP A 111 -1.62 15.48 17.60
N GLU A 112 -1.70 14.35 16.88
CA GLU A 112 -0.68 13.92 15.91
C GLU A 112 -0.60 14.90 14.72
N VAL A 113 -1.74 15.26 14.13
CA VAL A 113 -1.80 16.16 12.96
C VAL A 113 -1.25 17.56 13.32
N ARG A 114 -1.58 18.08 14.51
CA ARG A 114 -1.04 19.36 15.00
C ARG A 114 0.48 19.38 15.11
N GLN A 115 1.12 18.25 15.41
CA GLN A 115 2.58 18.18 15.53
C GLN A 115 3.30 18.30 14.18
N ILE A 116 2.63 17.91 13.08
CA ILE A 116 3.19 17.97 11.73
C ILE A 116 2.66 19.16 10.91
N PHE A 117 1.72 19.92 11.48
CA PHE A 117 1.14 21.08 10.82
C PHE A 117 2.19 22.19 10.67
N ILE A 118 2.35 22.65 9.43
CA ILE A 118 3.22 23.76 9.10
C ILE A 118 2.39 24.77 8.29
N PRO A 119 2.27 26.02 8.77
CA PRO A 119 1.59 27.09 8.04
C PRO A 119 2.21 27.28 6.65
N ASP A 120 1.38 27.49 5.63
CA ASP A 120 1.78 27.78 4.25
C ASP A 120 2.68 26.73 3.57
N ALA A 121 2.74 25.51 4.12
CA ALA A 121 3.49 24.40 3.52
C ALA A 121 2.80 23.87 2.25
N ASP A 122 3.57 23.17 1.42
CA ASP A 122 3.06 22.45 0.25
C ASP A 122 2.48 21.09 0.67
N TYR A 123 1.15 21.02 0.82
CA TYR A 123 0.41 19.80 1.20
C TYR A 123 0.26 18.79 0.05
N THR A 124 0.96 18.97 -1.07
CA THR A 124 1.01 18.00 -2.17
C THR A 124 2.21 17.05 -2.08
N LYS A 125 3.07 17.19 -1.07
CA LYS A 125 4.34 16.47 -0.95
C LYS A 125 4.51 15.68 0.34
N GLY A 126 5.28 14.61 0.25
CA GLY A 126 5.64 13.74 1.36
C GLY A 126 4.40 13.10 1.96
N ILE A 127 4.30 13.14 3.29
CA ILE A 127 3.18 12.59 4.06
C ILE A 127 1.95 13.51 4.08
N ARG A 128 2.10 14.79 3.76
CA ARG A 128 1.04 15.81 3.89
C ARG A 128 -0.22 15.59 3.03
N PRO A 129 -0.18 14.88 1.89
CA PRO A 129 -1.39 14.49 1.16
C PRO A 129 -2.22 13.40 1.84
N SER A 130 -1.75 12.82 2.96
CA SER A 130 -2.46 11.75 3.65
C SER A 130 -3.83 12.22 4.15
N ILE A 131 -4.86 11.40 3.93
CA ILE A 131 -6.21 11.67 4.43
C ILE A 131 -6.18 11.89 5.95
N GLY A 132 -6.81 12.95 6.40
CA GLY A 132 -6.80 13.40 7.79
C GLY A 132 -5.75 14.45 8.11
N VAL A 133 -4.88 14.86 7.17
CA VAL A 133 -3.94 15.98 7.35
C VAL A 133 -4.49 17.28 6.71
N PRO A 134 -4.84 17.32 5.41
CA PRO A 134 -5.38 18.54 4.78
C PRO A 134 -6.69 19.04 5.39
N GLU A 135 -7.50 18.15 5.96
CA GLU A 135 -8.81 18.48 6.54
C GLU A 135 -8.72 19.37 7.79
N TRP A 136 -7.52 19.54 8.35
CA TRP A 136 -7.26 20.33 9.55
C TRP A 136 -6.39 21.57 9.28
N THR A 137 -6.10 21.92 8.02
CA THR A 137 -5.22 23.05 7.70
C THR A 137 -5.87 24.42 7.87
N ASP A 138 -7.21 24.47 7.93
CA ASP A 138 -8.01 25.69 7.94
C ASP A 138 -8.65 25.99 9.33
N ILE A 139 -8.27 25.25 10.38
CA ILE A 139 -8.81 25.37 11.75
C ILE A 139 -7.78 26.02 12.67
#